data_AF-A0A958WZH2-F1
#
_entry.id   AF-A0A958WZH2-F1
#
_cell.length_a   1.000
_cell.length_b   1.000
_cell.length_c   1.000
_cell.angle_alpha   90.00
_cell.angle_beta   90.00
_cell.angle_gamma   90.00
#
_symmetry.space_group_name_H-M   'P 1'
#
loop_
_entity.id
_entity.type
_entity.pdbx_description
1 polymer ?
#
loop_
_entity_poly.entity_id
_entity_poly.type
_entity_poly.pdbx_seq_one_letter_code
_entity_poly.pdbx_strand_id
1 'polypeptide(L)'
;MKNKTKTSQYFEWAVLAVVVFFTLRILDKYLFTNYIKPETSQEKWILAIGFIFMTFIVLGVHELGHLLTGLMNGFRFELFVVGPLGIKREGNKIKIYLNKNLGYYGGVAATSPVDGNENNAKKFARILIAGPIASLIFSLICFSIAYLTGKPLGMVFYTGGLVSLAIFFATTIPSKTGIFYTDRKRYQRLTTPGKDQQVELAMLKIIGSFTKDNSYKNIEENDLSLLISDQMPFTRFFGLFNMICLQLEKNGVVEEKYLNDYQTLAKEMKKPMVAAFDKEIERYKQQFQKIKDSKHE
;
A
#
# COMPACT_ATOMS: atom_id res chain seq x y z
N MET A 1 -12.48 19.06 -28.10
CA MET A 1 -11.76 19.77 -27.01
C MET A 1 -11.03 20.95 -27.63
N LYS A 2 -11.36 22.21 -27.25
CA LYS A 2 -10.71 23.41 -27.79
C LYS A 2 -9.25 23.48 -27.31
N ASN A 3 -8.29 23.61 -28.22
CA ASN A 3 -6.89 23.87 -27.91
C ASN A 3 -6.77 25.20 -27.14
N LYS A 4 -6.51 25.14 -25.83
CA LYS A 4 -6.15 26.33 -25.04
C LYS A 4 -4.83 26.89 -25.61
N THR A 5 -4.79 28.18 -25.87
CA THR A 5 -3.58 28.89 -26.32
C THR A 5 -2.53 28.86 -25.21
N LYS A 6 -1.23 28.78 -25.57
CA LYS A 6 -0.11 28.78 -24.59
C LYS A 6 -0.23 29.92 -23.57
N THR A 7 -0.74 31.08 -23.98
CA THR A 7 -0.99 32.25 -23.12
C THR A 7 -2.03 32.00 -22.02
N SER A 8 -3.10 31.24 -22.30
CA SER A 8 -4.10 30.83 -21.30
C SER A 8 -3.49 29.92 -20.24
N GLN A 9 -2.54 29.07 -20.62
CA GLN A 9 -1.87 28.16 -19.70
C GLN A 9 -0.89 28.90 -18.77
N TYR A 10 -0.11 29.84 -19.29
CA TYR A 10 0.78 30.68 -18.47
C TYR A 10 0.01 31.55 -17.47
N PHE A 11 -1.17 32.07 -17.87
CA PHE A 11 -2.04 32.83 -16.98
C PHE A 11 -2.58 31.96 -15.82
N GLU A 12 -3.01 30.72 -16.10
CA GLU A 12 -3.45 29.77 -15.07
C GLU A 12 -2.31 29.43 -14.08
N TRP A 13 -1.09 29.21 -14.58
CA TRP A 13 0.08 28.99 -13.72
C TRP A 13 0.45 30.21 -12.88
N ALA A 14 0.33 31.42 -13.43
CA ALA A 14 0.59 32.65 -12.70
C ALA A 14 -0.44 32.87 -11.58
N VAL A 15 -1.73 32.65 -11.86
CA VAL A 15 -2.78 32.73 -10.83
C VAL A 15 -2.56 31.68 -9.75
N LEU A 16 -2.22 30.43 -10.12
CA LEU A 16 -1.90 29.39 -9.15
C LEU A 16 -0.70 29.75 -8.28
N ALA A 17 0.38 30.28 -8.87
CA ALA A 17 1.56 30.69 -8.13
C ALA A 17 1.26 31.84 -7.15
N VAL A 18 0.44 32.81 -7.55
CA VAL A 18 -0.01 33.91 -6.69
C VAL A 18 -0.87 33.39 -5.54
N VAL A 19 -1.84 32.52 -5.82
CA VAL A 19 -2.69 31.90 -4.78
C VAL A 19 -1.84 31.09 -3.81
N VAL A 20 -0.88 30.29 -4.28
CA VAL A 20 0.05 29.53 -3.43
C VAL A 20 0.90 30.47 -2.59
N PHE A 21 1.46 31.54 -3.17
CA PHE A 21 2.29 32.50 -2.43
C PHE A 21 1.52 33.21 -1.32
N PHE A 22 0.31 33.71 -1.60
CA PHE A 22 -0.51 34.37 -0.58
C PHE A 22 -1.03 33.38 0.46
N THR A 23 -1.38 32.15 0.06
CA THR A 23 -1.74 31.08 0.99
C THR A 23 -0.56 30.78 1.91
N LEU A 24 0.66 30.64 1.39
CA LEU A 24 1.87 30.43 2.20
C LEU A 24 2.17 31.61 3.13
N ARG A 25 1.92 32.86 2.72
CA ARG A 25 2.09 34.06 3.57
C ARG A 25 1.03 34.19 4.66
N ILE A 26 -0.21 33.84 4.37
CA ILE A 26 -1.30 33.77 5.34
C ILE A 26 -1.00 32.63 6.33
N LEU A 27 -0.61 31.47 5.81
CA LEU A 27 -0.16 30.35 6.62
C LEU A 27 1.07 30.74 7.46
N ASP A 28 2.06 31.47 6.98
CA ASP A 28 3.20 31.95 7.79
C ASP A 28 2.75 32.84 8.97
N LYS A 29 1.74 33.69 8.73
CA LYS A 29 1.15 34.57 9.76
C LYS A 29 0.31 33.81 10.79
N TYR A 30 -0.36 32.72 10.41
CA TYR A 30 -1.34 32.00 11.24
C TYR A 30 -0.91 30.58 11.68
N LEU A 31 0.12 29.98 11.06
CA LEU A 31 0.70 28.67 11.39
C LEU A 31 1.84 28.78 12.40
N PHE A 32 1.99 29.87 13.14
CA PHE A 32 2.92 29.90 14.27
C PHE A 32 4.38 29.56 13.87
N THR A 33 4.90 30.02 12.72
CA THR A 33 6.21 29.62 12.20
C THR A 33 7.39 29.95 13.12
N ASN A 34 7.22 30.91 14.03
CA ASN A 34 8.15 31.19 15.14
C ASN A 34 8.38 29.99 16.09
N TYR A 35 7.44 29.04 16.15
CA TYR A 35 7.55 27.82 16.95
C TYR A 35 8.47 26.77 16.31
N ILE A 36 8.78 26.86 15.02
CA ILE A 36 9.65 25.88 14.36
C ILE A 36 11.12 26.16 14.66
N LYS A 37 11.47 27.42 14.93
CA LYS A 37 12.87 27.86 14.96
C LYS A 37 13.50 27.54 16.33
N PRO A 38 14.44 26.57 16.41
CA PRO A 38 15.17 26.33 17.64
C PRO A 38 16.17 27.47 17.88
N GLU A 39 16.22 27.97 19.10
CA GLU A 39 17.09 29.06 19.54
C GLU A 39 18.33 28.51 20.26
N THR A 40 18.18 27.40 20.98
CA THR A 40 19.29 26.77 21.72
C THR A 40 19.81 25.50 21.04
N SER A 41 21.05 25.09 21.37
CA SER A 41 21.60 23.82 20.90
C SER A 41 20.82 22.61 21.41
N GLN A 42 20.26 22.69 22.61
CA GLN A 42 19.41 21.64 23.17
C GLN A 42 18.12 21.47 22.36
N GLU A 43 17.46 22.57 22.01
CA GLU A 43 16.27 22.58 21.17
C GLU A 43 16.52 21.98 19.78
N LYS A 44 17.69 22.23 19.18
CA LYS A 44 18.09 21.61 17.91
C LYS A 44 18.16 20.10 18.01
N TRP A 45 18.77 19.56 19.07
CA TRP A 45 18.86 18.12 19.29
C TRP A 45 17.48 17.49 19.57
N ILE A 46 16.66 18.14 20.40
CA ILE A 46 15.28 17.69 20.66
C ILE A 46 14.47 17.65 19.38
N LEU A 47 14.58 18.69 18.54
CA LEU A 47 13.90 18.73 17.25
C LEU A 47 14.38 17.62 16.31
N ALA A 48 15.69 17.38 16.22
CA ALA A 48 16.26 16.36 15.35
C ALA A 48 15.82 14.94 15.75
N ILE A 49 15.92 14.60 17.04
CA ILE A 49 15.50 13.29 17.57
C ILE A 49 13.98 13.16 17.50
N GLY A 50 13.27 14.22 17.89
CA GLY A 50 11.82 14.30 17.84
C GLY A 50 11.29 14.14 16.42
N PHE A 51 11.94 14.71 15.40
CA PHE A 51 11.59 14.54 13.99
C PHE A 51 11.67 13.07 13.56
N ILE A 52 12.75 12.37 13.88
CA ILE A 52 12.92 10.95 13.55
C ILE A 52 11.81 10.12 14.20
N PHE A 53 11.58 10.33 15.50
CA PHE A 53 10.58 9.59 16.25
C PHE A 53 9.15 9.88 15.76
N MET A 54 8.82 11.16 15.56
CA MET A 54 7.52 11.58 15.03
C MET A 54 7.28 11.07 13.63
N THR A 55 8.30 10.94 12.78
CA THR A 55 8.14 10.36 11.44
C THR A 55 7.61 8.92 11.53
N PHE A 56 8.15 8.10 12.43
CA PHE A 56 7.63 6.74 12.63
C PHE A 56 6.22 6.74 13.22
N ILE A 57 5.90 7.63 14.16
CA ILE A 57 4.53 7.75 14.69
C ILE A 57 3.56 8.13 13.57
N VAL A 58 3.90 9.13 12.76
CA VAL A 58 3.07 9.62 11.65
C VAL A 58 2.78 8.49 10.65
N LEU A 59 3.81 7.77 10.23
CA LEU A 59 3.66 6.61 9.34
C LEU A 59 2.82 5.52 10.01
N GLY A 60 3.06 5.25 11.29
CA GLY A 60 2.29 4.27 12.04
C GLY A 60 0.81 4.62 12.13
N VAL A 61 0.46 5.88 12.38
CA VAL A 61 -0.94 6.34 12.43
C VAL A 61 -1.61 6.23 11.05
N HIS A 62 -0.89 6.55 9.97
CA HIS A 62 -1.38 6.38 8.61
C HIS A 62 -1.72 4.91 8.31
N GLU A 63 -0.74 4.02 8.50
CA GLU A 63 -0.90 2.58 8.27
C GLU A 63 -1.95 1.95 9.20
N LEU A 64 -2.05 2.45 10.43
CA LEU A 64 -3.05 2.00 11.40
C LEU A 64 -4.47 2.38 10.94
N GLY A 65 -4.65 3.50 10.25
CA GLY A 65 -5.92 3.90 9.64
C GLY A 65 -6.41 2.85 8.63
N HIS A 66 -5.54 2.40 7.73
CA HIS A 66 -5.83 1.30 6.80
C HIS A 66 -6.17 0.01 7.56
N LEU A 67 -5.30 -0.38 8.50
CA LEU A 67 -5.43 -1.63 9.24
C LEU A 67 -6.75 -1.70 10.01
N LEU A 68 -7.05 -0.71 10.86
CA LEU A 68 -8.25 -0.71 11.69
C LEU A 68 -9.52 -0.72 10.82
N THR A 69 -9.53 0.06 9.74
CA THR A 69 -10.66 0.05 8.80
C THR A 69 -10.83 -1.30 8.12
N GLY A 70 -9.73 -1.98 7.78
CA GLY A 70 -9.78 -3.33 7.22
C GLY A 70 -10.40 -4.32 8.19
N LEU A 71 -9.91 -4.34 9.43
CA LEU A 71 -10.44 -5.20 10.49
C LEU A 71 -11.93 -4.93 10.76
N MET A 72 -12.34 -3.66 10.85
CA MET A 72 -13.74 -3.27 11.04
C MET A 72 -14.65 -3.71 9.89
N ASN A 73 -14.13 -3.84 8.67
CA ASN A 73 -14.88 -4.32 7.51
C ASN A 73 -14.80 -5.86 7.33
N GLY A 74 -14.18 -6.57 8.28
CA GLY A 74 -14.07 -8.03 8.29
C GLY A 74 -12.92 -8.57 7.42
N PHE A 75 -11.96 -7.72 7.03
CA PHE A 75 -10.73 -8.21 6.41
C PHE A 75 -9.83 -8.83 7.47
N ARG A 76 -9.04 -9.82 7.06
CA ARG A 76 -8.06 -10.48 7.91
C ARG A 76 -6.76 -9.67 7.95
N PHE A 77 -6.20 -9.51 9.15
CA PHE A 77 -4.86 -8.96 9.32
C PHE A 77 -3.79 -9.84 8.68
N GLU A 78 -2.89 -9.24 7.89
CA GLU A 78 -1.74 -9.92 7.29
C GLU A 78 -0.40 -9.34 7.75
N LEU A 79 -0.25 -8.01 7.73
CA LEU A 79 1.02 -7.34 7.97
C LEU A 79 0.80 -5.93 8.52
N PHE A 80 1.66 -5.51 9.44
CA PHE A 80 1.81 -4.14 9.88
C PHE A 80 3.28 -3.87 10.21
N VAL A 81 3.92 -2.93 9.52
CA VAL A 81 5.33 -2.59 9.70
C VAL A 81 5.47 -1.09 9.82
N VAL A 82 6.22 -0.64 10.83
CA VAL A 82 6.59 0.76 11.04
C VAL A 82 8.04 0.80 11.48
N GLY A 83 8.93 1.28 10.61
CA GLY A 83 10.37 1.27 10.86
C GLY A 83 10.90 -0.14 11.15
N PRO A 84 11.61 -0.36 12.28
CA PRO A 84 12.20 -1.64 12.63
C PRO A 84 11.20 -2.63 13.23
N LEU A 85 9.99 -2.21 13.62
CA LEU A 85 8.99 -3.09 14.24
C LEU A 85 8.02 -3.60 13.18
N GLY A 86 7.86 -4.92 13.10
CA GLY A 86 6.90 -5.58 12.24
C GLY A 86 6.02 -6.55 13.02
N ILE A 87 4.75 -6.61 12.66
CA ILE A 87 3.77 -7.57 13.13
C ILE A 87 3.23 -8.25 11.87
N LYS A 88 3.24 -9.57 11.82
CA LYS A 88 2.69 -10.30 10.67
C LYS A 88 1.91 -11.52 11.11
N ARG A 89 1.01 -11.96 10.24
CA ARG A 89 0.34 -13.25 10.36
C ARG A 89 1.22 -14.35 9.77
N GLU A 90 1.39 -15.43 10.51
CA GLU A 90 1.94 -16.71 10.03
C GLU A 90 0.89 -17.80 10.31
N GLY A 91 0.06 -18.08 9.30
CA GLY A 91 -1.12 -18.94 9.44
C GLY A 91 -2.13 -18.36 10.44
N ASN A 92 -2.40 -19.10 11.51
CA ASN A 92 -3.33 -18.66 12.56
C ASN A 92 -2.66 -17.85 13.68
N LYS A 93 -1.33 -17.65 13.64
CA LYS A 93 -0.56 -16.98 14.69
C LYS A 93 -0.16 -15.57 14.26
N ILE A 94 -0.10 -14.67 15.24
CA ILE A 94 0.47 -13.33 15.08
C ILE A 94 1.91 -13.36 15.62
N LYS A 95 2.85 -12.82 14.84
CA LYS A 95 4.27 -12.80 15.18
C LYS A 95 4.82 -11.40 15.08
N ILE A 96 5.48 -10.98 16.14
CA ILE A 96 6.26 -9.74 16.18
C ILE A 96 7.68 -10.08 15.71
N TYR A 97 8.25 -9.24 14.87
CA TYR A 97 9.60 -9.42 14.33
C TYR A 97 10.29 -8.08 14.12
N LEU A 98 11.62 -8.11 14.06
CA LEU A 98 12.42 -6.95 13.65
C LEU A 98 12.51 -6.91 12.13
N ASN A 99 11.95 -5.87 11.54
CA ASN A 99 12.03 -5.62 10.11
C ASN A 99 13.45 -5.20 9.73
N LYS A 100 14.09 -6.00 8.87
CA LYS A 100 15.42 -5.70 8.30
C LYS A 100 15.34 -5.14 6.87
N ASN A 101 14.14 -5.11 6.28
CA ASN A 101 13.93 -4.63 4.93
C ASN A 101 13.66 -3.12 4.95
N LEU A 102 14.66 -2.33 4.60
CA LEU A 102 14.58 -0.87 4.49
C LEU A 102 13.43 -0.40 3.59
N GLY A 103 13.05 -1.19 2.58
CA GLY A 103 11.92 -0.88 1.71
C GLY A 103 10.55 -0.86 2.41
N TYR A 104 10.45 -1.47 3.60
CA TYR A 104 9.23 -1.47 4.43
C TYR A 104 9.32 -0.52 5.64
N TYR A 105 10.43 0.19 5.82
CA TYR A 105 10.56 1.15 6.94
C TYR A 105 9.60 2.33 6.78
N GLY A 106 9.21 2.64 5.55
CA GLY A 106 8.26 3.71 5.20
C GLY A 106 6.81 3.45 5.63
N GLY A 107 6.52 2.33 6.32
CA GLY A 107 5.15 1.96 6.66
C GLY A 107 4.59 0.95 5.66
N VAL A 108 4.02 -0.15 6.16
CA VAL A 108 3.21 -1.08 5.37
C VAL A 108 2.13 -1.69 6.26
N ALA A 109 0.86 -1.45 5.96
CA ALA A 109 -0.27 -2.24 6.44
C ALA A 109 -0.86 -3.10 5.33
N ALA A 110 -1.18 -4.35 5.64
CA ALA A 110 -1.88 -5.24 4.74
C ALA A 110 -3.01 -5.97 5.47
N THR A 111 -4.18 -5.94 4.85
CA THR A 111 -5.34 -6.75 5.22
C THR A 111 -5.89 -7.42 3.97
N SER A 112 -6.33 -8.66 4.09
CA SER A 112 -6.88 -9.44 2.97
C SER A 112 -8.37 -9.71 3.15
N PRO A 113 -9.17 -9.69 2.08
CA PRO A 113 -10.56 -10.16 2.15
C PRO A 113 -10.58 -11.64 2.54
N VAL A 114 -11.59 -12.06 3.30
CA VAL A 114 -11.73 -13.46 3.77
C VAL A 114 -12.49 -14.36 2.79
N ASP A 115 -13.04 -13.77 1.73
CA ASP A 115 -13.78 -14.44 0.66
C ASP A 115 -13.70 -13.63 -0.65
N GLY A 116 -14.20 -14.20 -1.75
CA GLY A 116 -14.27 -13.54 -3.06
C GLY A 116 -15.49 -12.63 -3.26
N ASN A 117 -16.16 -12.14 -2.21
CA ASN A 117 -17.40 -11.39 -2.33
C ASN A 117 -17.22 -10.04 -3.04
N GLU A 118 -18.11 -9.69 -3.96
CA GLU A 118 -18.06 -8.42 -4.71
C GLU A 118 -18.12 -7.17 -3.82
N ASN A 119 -18.77 -7.26 -2.66
CA ASN A 119 -18.81 -6.16 -1.68
C ASN A 119 -17.42 -5.83 -1.10
N ASN A 120 -16.42 -6.71 -1.25
CA ASN A 120 -15.06 -6.45 -0.82
C ASN A 120 -14.45 -5.25 -1.55
N ALA A 121 -14.88 -4.94 -2.78
CA ALA A 121 -14.47 -3.72 -3.48
C ALA A 121 -14.87 -2.45 -2.71
N LYS A 122 -16.12 -2.37 -2.24
CA LYS A 122 -16.62 -1.22 -1.47
C LYS A 122 -15.90 -1.09 -0.12
N LYS A 123 -15.65 -2.22 0.54
CA LYS A 123 -14.89 -2.26 1.80
C LYS A 123 -13.44 -1.82 1.56
N PHE A 124 -12.80 -2.31 0.50
CA PHE A 124 -11.42 -1.96 0.15
C PHE A 124 -11.28 -0.48 -0.23
N ALA A 125 -12.26 0.10 -0.93
CA ALA A 125 -12.32 1.55 -1.15
C ALA A 125 -12.28 2.35 0.16
N ARG A 126 -13.00 1.92 1.20
CA ARG A 126 -12.96 2.56 2.53
C ARG A 126 -11.59 2.41 3.18
N ILE A 127 -10.98 1.23 3.07
CA ILE A 127 -9.63 0.97 3.59
C ILE A 127 -8.65 1.94 2.95
N LEU A 128 -8.66 2.10 1.61
CA LEU A 128 -7.73 2.97 0.89
C LEU A 128 -7.83 4.44 1.30
N ILE A 129 -9.01 4.97 1.59
CA ILE A 129 -9.12 6.38 2.04
C ILE A 129 -8.80 6.57 3.52
N ALA A 130 -8.78 5.50 4.32
CA ALA A 130 -8.63 5.59 5.77
C ALA A 130 -7.24 6.07 6.21
N GLY A 131 -6.16 5.63 5.55
CA GLY A 131 -4.81 6.11 5.85
C GLY A 131 -4.67 7.63 5.67
N PRO A 132 -5.02 8.18 4.49
CA PRO A 132 -5.07 9.63 4.29
C PRO A 132 -5.93 10.37 5.32
N ILE A 133 -7.14 9.87 5.63
CA ILE A 133 -8.00 10.48 6.65
C ILE A 133 -7.33 10.47 8.03
N ALA A 134 -6.71 9.35 8.41
CA ALA A 134 -5.96 9.24 9.67
C ALA A 134 -4.80 10.23 9.74
N SER A 135 -4.04 10.40 8.65
CA SER A 135 -2.98 11.41 8.55
C SER A 135 -3.51 12.83 8.69
N LEU A 136 -4.65 13.16 8.05
CA LEU A 136 -5.23 14.49 8.15
C LEU A 136 -5.70 14.79 9.59
N ILE A 137 -6.41 13.85 10.22
CA ILE A 137 -6.86 13.98 11.62
C ILE A 137 -5.65 14.11 12.55
N PHE A 138 -4.62 13.28 12.36
CA PHE A 138 -3.42 13.32 13.18
C PHE A 138 -2.66 14.63 13.03
N SER A 139 -2.58 15.18 11.81
CA SER A 139 -2.00 16.50 11.56
C SER A 139 -2.71 17.59 12.38
N LEU A 140 -4.04 17.61 12.39
CA LEU A 140 -4.83 18.56 13.19
C LEU A 140 -4.61 18.40 14.70
N ILE A 141 -4.54 17.16 15.19
CA ILE A 141 -4.23 16.87 16.59
C ILE A 141 -2.84 17.40 16.94
N CYS A 142 -1.84 17.13 16.11
CA CYS A 142 -0.47 17.60 16.30
C CYS A 142 -0.39 19.13 16.33
N PHE A 143 -1.04 19.84 15.41
CA PHE A 143 -1.07 21.31 15.43
C PHE A 143 -1.79 21.86 16.67
N SER A 144 -2.86 21.20 17.12
CA SER A 144 -3.57 21.60 18.34
C SER A 144 -2.68 21.44 19.57
N ILE A 145 -1.98 20.30 19.70
CA ILE A 145 -1.03 20.08 20.79
C ILE A 145 0.12 21.09 20.71
N ALA A 146 0.65 21.35 19.51
CA ALA A 146 1.70 22.34 19.30
C ALA A 146 1.29 23.75 19.71
N TYR A 147 0.03 24.14 19.47
CA TYR A 147 -0.49 25.43 19.91
C TYR A 147 -0.63 25.53 21.43
N LEU A 148 -1.07 24.44 22.07
CA LEU A 148 -1.27 24.37 23.52
C LEU A 148 0.04 24.17 24.31
N THR A 149 1.15 23.85 23.63
CA THR A 149 2.44 23.54 24.27
C THR A 149 3.54 24.49 23.79
N GLY A 150 4.42 24.89 24.70
CA GLY A 150 5.58 25.74 24.37
C GLY A 150 6.74 24.95 23.75
N LYS A 151 7.84 25.66 23.42
CA LYS A 151 9.11 25.03 23.08
C LYS A 151 9.65 24.24 24.28
N PRO A 152 10.33 23.10 24.07
CA PRO A 152 10.66 22.49 22.78
C PRO A 152 9.59 21.51 22.25
N LEU A 153 8.65 21.08 23.09
CA LEU A 153 7.69 20.02 22.75
C LEU A 153 6.73 20.43 21.63
N GLY A 154 6.23 21.66 21.66
CA GLY A 154 5.36 22.19 20.62
C GLY A 154 6.04 22.21 19.25
N MET A 155 7.37 22.36 19.19
CA MET A 155 8.12 22.29 17.92
C MET A 155 8.05 20.89 17.32
N VAL A 156 8.24 19.84 18.14
CA VAL A 156 8.20 18.44 17.71
C VAL A 156 6.81 18.08 17.18
N PHE A 157 5.75 18.45 17.90
CA PHE A 157 4.38 18.22 17.44
C PHE A 157 4.04 19.03 16.19
N TYR A 158 4.48 20.28 16.11
CA TYR A 158 4.27 21.09 14.91
C TYR A 158 4.92 20.44 13.69
N THR A 159 6.18 20.01 13.81
CA THR A 159 6.87 19.28 12.75
C THR A 159 6.18 17.95 12.43
N GLY A 160 5.72 17.19 13.43
CA GLY A 160 4.92 15.99 13.22
C GLY A 160 3.63 16.26 12.44
N GLY A 161 2.94 17.37 12.74
CA GLY A 161 1.77 17.83 12.01
C GLY A 161 2.05 18.13 10.54
N LEU A 162 3.17 18.80 10.25
CA LEU A 162 3.63 19.04 8.87
C LEU A 162 3.99 17.74 8.14
N VAL A 163 4.71 16.82 8.79
CA VAL A 163 5.07 15.52 8.18
C VAL A 163 3.81 14.71 7.90
N SER A 164 2.84 14.69 8.81
CA SER A 164 1.57 14.00 8.61
C SER A 164 0.75 14.59 7.46
N LEU A 165 0.73 15.91 7.34
CA LEU A 165 0.10 16.60 6.22
C LEU A 165 0.82 16.31 4.89
N ALA A 166 2.16 16.25 4.90
CA ALA A 166 2.94 15.87 3.73
C ALA A 166 2.64 14.42 3.29
N ILE A 167 2.50 13.48 4.23
CA ILE A 167 2.10 12.09 3.94
C ILE A 167 0.68 12.05 3.36
N PHE A 168 -0.27 12.81 3.92
CA PHE A 168 -1.60 12.95 3.34
C PHE A 168 -1.54 13.38 1.87
N PHE A 169 -0.79 14.44 1.54
CA PHE A 169 -0.66 14.87 0.15
C PHE A 169 0.07 13.84 -0.73
N ALA A 170 1.16 13.26 -0.24
CA ALA A 170 1.93 12.26 -0.98
C ALA A 170 1.11 11.01 -1.35
N THR A 171 0.18 10.60 -0.49
CA THR A 171 -0.69 9.43 -0.69
C THR A 171 -1.98 9.75 -1.43
N THR A 172 -2.39 11.03 -1.45
CA THR A 172 -3.58 11.50 -2.16
C THR A 172 -3.29 11.98 -3.59
N ILE A 173 -2.04 12.26 -3.95
CA ILE A 173 -1.67 12.52 -5.35
C ILE A 173 -1.66 11.17 -6.11
N PRO A 174 -2.46 11.00 -7.18
CA PRO A 174 -2.48 9.75 -7.93
C PRO A 174 -1.13 9.49 -8.60
N SER A 175 -0.39 8.51 -8.12
CA SER A 175 0.94 8.17 -8.64
C SER A 175 1.23 6.67 -8.45
N LYS A 176 2.36 6.24 -9.00
CA LYS A 176 2.89 4.88 -8.91
C LYS A 176 4.39 4.96 -8.65
N THR A 177 4.88 4.14 -7.72
CA THR A 177 6.31 3.97 -7.44
C THR A 177 6.64 2.49 -7.36
N GLY A 178 7.44 2.01 -8.32
CA GLY A 178 7.73 0.58 -8.46
C GLY A 178 6.45 -0.22 -8.72
N ILE A 179 6.16 -1.21 -7.85
CA ILE A 179 4.95 -2.03 -7.94
C ILE A 179 3.76 -1.43 -7.18
N PHE A 180 3.99 -0.39 -6.36
CA PHE A 180 2.98 0.18 -5.48
C PHE A 180 2.35 1.42 -6.12
N TYR A 181 1.05 1.56 -5.90
CA TYR A 181 0.28 2.75 -6.20
C TYR A 181 0.07 3.54 -4.93
N THR A 182 -0.07 4.86 -5.06
CA THR A 182 -0.59 5.67 -3.95
C THR A 182 -2.03 5.26 -3.64
N ASP A 183 -2.48 5.51 -2.41
CA ASP A 183 -3.83 5.18 -1.97
C ASP A 183 -4.90 5.75 -2.88
N ARG A 184 -4.73 7.03 -3.27
CA ARG A 184 -5.63 7.66 -4.23
C ARG A 184 -5.62 6.96 -5.57
N LYS A 185 -4.45 6.56 -6.09
CA LYS A 185 -4.38 5.90 -7.40
C LYS A 185 -5.06 4.54 -7.35
N ARG A 186 -4.90 3.76 -6.28
CA ARG A 186 -5.65 2.50 -6.10
C ARG A 186 -7.15 2.75 -5.98
N TYR A 187 -7.56 3.75 -5.20
CA TYR A 187 -8.97 4.09 -5.04
C TYR A 187 -9.59 4.50 -6.39
N GLN A 188 -8.88 5.32 -7.17
CA GLN A 188 -9.29 5.69 -8.52
C GLN A 188 -9.42 4.46 -9.42
N ARG A 189 -8.41 3.59 -9.46
CA ARG A 189 -8.45 2.35 -10.25
C ARG A 189 -9.65 1.48 -9.87
N LEU A 190 -9.96 1.37 -8.58
CA LEU A 190 -11.08 0.56 -8.08
C LEU A 190 -12.46 1.16 -8.39
N THR A 191 -12.59 2.49 -8.37
CA THR A 191 -13.88 3.19 -8.48
C THR A 191 -14.21 3.71 -9.88
N THR A 192 -13.23 3.77 -10.79
CA THR A 192 -13.44 4.23 -12.17
C THR A 192 -13.64 3.04 -13.12
N PRO A 193 -14.81 2.90 -13.78
CA PRO A 193 -15.06 1.82 -14.72
C PRO A 193 -14.00 1.71 -15.83
N GLY A 194 -13.53 0.49 -16.09
CA GLY A 194 -12.57 0.20 -17.15
C GLY A 194 -11.64 -0.98 -16.82
N LYS A 195 -10.64 -1.21 -17.68
CA LYS A 195 -9.67 -2.32 -17.52
C LYS A 195 -8.96 -2.29 -16.16
N ASP A 196 -8.53 -1.10 -15.72
CA ASP A 196 -7.87 -0.92 -14.42
C ASP A 196 -8.73 -1.38 -13.24
N GLN A 197 -10.04 -1.10 -13.27
CA GLN A 197 -10.98 -1.56 -12.26
C GLN A 197 -11.14 -3.07 -12.32
N GLN A 198 -11.32 -3.64 -13.50
CA GLN A 198 -11.46 -5.08 -13.65
C GLN A 198 -10.24 -5.82 -13.07
N VAL A 199 -9.03 -5.30 -13.29
CA VAL A 199 -7.80 -5.84 -12.72
C VAL A 199 -7.78 -5.75 -11.18
N GLU A 200 -8.13 -4.61 -10.58
CA GLU A 200 -8.20 -4.49 -9.11
C GLU A 200 -9.26 -5.42 -8.50
N LEU A 201 -10.42 -5.56 -9.15
CA LEU A 201 -11.48 -6.47 -8.71
C LEU A 201 -11.04 -7.94 -8.80
N ALA A 202 -10.42 -8.34 -9.90
CA ALA A 202 -9.87 -9.68 -10.06
C ALA A 202 -8.79 -9.99 -9.02
N MET A 203 -7.87 -9.06 -8.75
CA MET A 203 -6.88 -9.22 -7.67
C MET A 203 -7.53 -9.41 -6.31
N LEU A 204 -8.56 -8.62 -5.98
CA LEU A 204 -9.30 -8.77 -4.72
C LEU A 204 -10.02 -10.12 -4.61
N LYS A 205 -10.65 -10.58 -5.70
CA LYS A 205 -11.32 -11.89 -5.76
C LYS A 205 -10.31 -13.03 -5.58
N ILE A 206 -9.20 -13.00 -6.30
CA ILE A 206 -8.12 -14.00 -6.21
C ILE A 206 -7.60 -14.10 -4.78
N ILE A 207 -7.23 -12.96 -4.17
CA ILE A 207 -6.71 -12.94 -2.80
C ILE A 207 -7.79 -13.44 -1.83
N GLY A 208 -9.05 -13.05 -2.02
CA GLY A 208 -10.16 -13.45 -1.18
C GLY A 208 -10.47 -14.94 -1.25
N SER A 209 -10.54 -15.49 -2.46
CA SER A 209 -10.73 -16.92 -2.71
C SER A 209 -9.60 -17.73 -2.09
N PHE A 210 -8.34 -17.33 -2.30
CA PHE A 210 -7.20 -17.99 -1.66
C PHE A 210 -7.23 -17.87 -0.13
N THR A 211 -7.57 -16.70 0.40
CA THR A 211 -7.58 -16.46 1.85
C THR A 211 -8.61 -17.32 2.59
N LYS A 212 -9.71 -17.67 1.93
CA LYS A 212 -10.83 -18.44 2.48
C LYS A 212 -10.40 -19.84 2.95
N ASP A 213 -9.59 -20.53 2.17
CA ASP A 213 -9.24 -21.95 2.40
C ASP A 213 -7.74 -22.28 2.17
N ASN A 214 -6.92 -21.28 1.82
CA ASN A 214 -5.52 -21.40 1.41
C ASN A 214 -5.33 -22.33 0.18
N SER A 215 -6.31 -22.35 -0.73
CA SER A 215 -6.29 -23.13 -1.97
C SER A 215 -6.45 -22.23 -3.19
N TYR A 216 -5.81 -22.61 -4.29
CA TYR A 216 -6.00 -21.99 -5.59
C TYR A 216 -7.18 -22.60 -6.35
N LYS A 217 -7.64 -23.81 -6.02
CA LYS A 217 -8.70 -24.54 -6.78
C LYS A 217 -9.97 -23.74 -7.07
N ASN A 218 -10.34 -22.84 -6.16
CA ASN A 218 -11.56 -22.05 -6.20
C ASN A 218 -11.36 -20.65 -6.82
N ILE A 219 -10.20 -20.40 -7.43
CA ILE A 219 -9.93 -19.17 -8.16
C ILE A 219 -10.45 -19.31 -9.60
N GLU A 220 -11.14 -18.27 -10.08
CA GLU A 220 -11.66 -18.19 -11.44
C GLU A 220 -10.55 -17.98 -12.47
N GLU A 221 -10.47 -18.86 -13.47
CA GLU A 221 -9.46 -18.79 -14.54
C GLU A 221 -9.58 -17.52 -15.40
N ASN A 222 -10.79 -16.96 -15.51
CA ASN A 222 -11.04 -15.70 -16.20
C ASN A 222 -10.37 -14.52 -15.48
N ASP A 223 -10.40 -14.48 -14.15
CA ASP A 223 -9.73 -13.44 -13.36
C ASP A 223 -8.21 -13.53 -13.54
N LEU A 224 -7.65 -14.74 -13.60
CA LEU A 224 -6.23 -14.95 -13.87
C LEU A 224 -5.83 -14.56 -15.29
N SER A 225 -6.62 -14.95 -16.28
CA SER A 225 -6.40 -14.60 -17.69
C SER A 225 -6.42 -13.09 -17.89
N LEU A 226 -7.33 -12.38 -17.19
CA LEU A 226 -7.37 -10.92 -17.20
C LEU A 226 -6.05 -10.32 -16.70
N LEU A 227 -5.50 -10.80 -15.59
CA LEU A 227 -4.22 -10.35 -15.04
C LEU A 227 -3.05 -10.66 -15.99
N ILE A 228 -3.03 -11.86 -16.60
CA ILE A 228 -1.98 -12.27 -17.55
C ILE A 228 -1.96 -11.37 -18.80
N SER A 229 -3.13 -10.84 -19.21
CA SER A 229 -3.28 -9.90 -20.32
C SER A 229 -3.08 -8.42 -19.96
N ASP A 230 -2.75 -8.12 -18.70
CA ASP A 230 -2.50 -6.75 -18.28
C ASP A 230 -1.21 -6.19 -18.91
N GLN A 231 -1.08 -4.87 -19.00
CA GLN A 231 0.13 -4.26 -19.54
C GLN A 231 1.27 -4.19 -18.52
N MET A 232 0.96 -4.28 -17.22
CA MET A 232 1.98 -4.13 -16.19
C MET A 232 2.72 -5.45 -15.93
N PRO A 233 4.07 -5.45 -15.97
CA PRO A 233 4.88 -6.64 -15.69
C PRO A 233 4.51 -7.33 -14.38
N PHE A 234 4.34 -6.58 -13.29
CA PHE A 234 3.97 -7.18 -12.00
C PHE A 234 2.59 -7.84 -12.02
N THR A 235 1.57 -7.21 -12.63
CA THR A 235 0.22 -7.79 -12.72
C THR A 235 0.24 -9.11 -13.49
N ARG A 236 0.93 -9.12 -14.64
CA ARG A 236 1.09 -10.31 -15.47
C ARG A 236 1.82 -11.41 -14.71
N PHE A 237 2.90 -11.06 -14.01
CA PHE A 237 3.68 -11.98 -13.20
C PHE A 237 2.84 -12.61 -12.08
N PHE A 238 2.04 -11.80 -11.40
CA PHE A 238 1.11 -12.26 -10.38
C PHE A 238 0.03 -13.18 -10.97
N GLY A 239 -0.55 -12.84 -12.13
CA GLY A 239 -1.50 -13.70 -12.84
C GLY A 239 -0.91 -15.05 -13.25
N LEU A 240 0.29 -15.05 -13.84
CA LEU A 240 1.01 -16.26 -14.23
C LEU A 240 1.32 -17.17 -13.04
N PHE A 241 1.83 -16.59 -11.95
CA PHE A 241 2.09 -17.32 -10.70
C PHE A 241 0.83 -18.04 -10.19
N ASN A 242 -0.28 -17.32 -10.05
CA ASN A 242 -1.53 -17.90 -9.56
C ASN A 242 -2.11 -18.95 -10.53
N MET A 243 -1.94 -18.76 -11.86
CA MET A 243 -2.35 -19.75 -12.87
C MET A 243 -1.53 -21.04 -12.76
N ILE A 244 -0.21 -20.94 -12.57
CA ILE A 244 0.66 -22.09 -12.35
C ILE A 244 0.21 -22.86 -11.11
N CYS A 245 -0.01 -22.17 -9.99
CA CYS A 245 -0.48 -22.80 -8.75
C CYS A 245 -1.85 -23.46 -8.93
N LEU A 246 -2.80 -22.81 -9.62
CA LEU A 246 -4.09 -23.39 -9.95
C LEU A 246 -3.97 -24.69 -10.76
N GLN A 247 -3.17 -24.69 -11.83
CA GLN A 247 -3.00 -25.86 -12.69
C GLN A 247 -2.30 -27.01 -11.96
N LEU A 248 -1.29 -26.72 -11.15
CA LEU A 248 -0.64 -27.72 -10.28
C LEU A 248 -1.64 -28.33 -9.30
N GLU A 249 -2.50 -27.52 -8.69
CA GLU A 249 -3.42 -28.01 -7.67
C GLU A 249 -4.61 -28.79 -8.25
N LYS A 250 -5.10 -28.41 -9.44
CA LYS A 250 -6.18 -29.11 -10.15
C LYS A 250 -5.70 -30.39 -10.85
N ASN A 251 -4.61 -30.28 -11.61
CA ASN A 251 -4.23 -31.28 -12.60
C ASN A 251 -2.84 -31.88 -12.35
N GLY A 252 -2.01 -31.24 -11.52
CA GLY A 252 -0.62 -31.65 -11.27
C GLY A 252 0.34 -31.36 -12.42
N VAL A 253 -0.16 -30.82 -13.52
CA VAL A 253 0.59 -30.45 -14.72
C VAL A 253 0.31 -29.00 -15.06
N VAL A 254 1.30 -28.33 -15.60
CA VAL A 254 1.24 -26.92 -16.00
C VAL A 254 1.53 -26.83 -17.47
N GLU A 255 0.74 -26.03 -18.20
CA GLU A 255 1.02 -25.75 -19.60
C GLU A 255 2.37 -25.04 -19.75
N GLU A 256 3.19 -25.55 -20.66
CA GLU A 256 4.57 -25.07 -20.89
C GLU A 256 4.61 -23.57 -21.18
N LYS A 257 3.60 -23.05 -21.88
CA LYS A 257 3.44 -21.63 -22.17
C LYS A 257 3.49 -20.77 -20.91
N TYR A 258 2.74 -21.12 -19.86
CA TYR A 258 2.70 -20.33 -18.62
C TYR A 258 4.01 -20.37 -17.85
N LEU A 259 4.71 -21.51 -17.87
CA LEU A 259 6.05 -21.63 -17.28
C LEU A 259 7.06 -20.75 -18.02
N ASN A 260 7.06 -20.80 -19.35
CA ASN A 260 7.99 -20.01 -20.17
C ASN A 260 7.74 -18.50 -20.02
N ASP A 261 6.47 -18.08 -20.02
CA ASP A 261 6.08 -16.68 -19.78
C ASP A 261 6.49 -16.23 -18.36
N TYR A 262 6.26 -17.07 -17.35
CA TYR A 262 6.64 -16.78 -15.97
C TYR A 262 8.16 -16.62 -15.81
N GLN A 263 8.95 -17.56 -16.35
CA GLN A 263 10.41 -17.53 -16.28
C GLN A 263 11.01 -16.32 -17.01
N THR A 264 10.40 -15.93 -18.13
CA THR A 264 10.82 -14.74 -18.88
C THR A 264 10.61 -13.50 -18.03
N LEU A 265 9.43 -13.34 -17.45
CA LEU A 265 9.05 -12.18 -16.68
C LEU A 265 9.72 -12.11 -15.29
N ALA A 266 10.06 -13.27 -14.71
CA ALA A 266 10.80 -13.38 -13.45
C ALA A 266 12.14 -12.63 -13.50
N LYS A 267 12.78 -12.55 -14.67
CA LYS A 267 14.06 -11.83 -14.88
C LYS A 267 13.94 -10.33 -14.64
N GLU A 268 12.74 -9.77 -14.79
CA GLU A 268 12.45 -8.35 -14.58
C GLU A 268 12.02 -8.06 -13.12
N MET A 269 11.77 -9.09 -12.32
CA MET A 269 11.25 -8.96 -10.96
C MET A 269 12.37 -8.93 -9.92
N LYS A 270 12.05 -8.42 -8.72
CA LYS A 270 12.99 -8.43 -7.60
C LYS A 270 13.23 -9.87 -7.13
N LYS A 271 14.51 -10.29 -7.04
CA LYS A 271 14.91 -11.65 -6.61
C LYS A 271 14.18 -12.19 -5.37
N PRO A 272 13.99 -11.42 -4.27
CA PRO A 272 13.29 -11.93 -3.09
C PRO A 272 11.82 -12.28 -3.34
N MET A 273 11.16 -11.57 -4.26
CA MET A 273 9.78 -11.85 -4.65
C MET A 273 9.71 -13.13 -5.48
N VAL A 274 10.58 -13.26 -6.48
CA VAL A 274 10.66 -14.47 -7.33
C VAL A 274 10.92 -15.70 -6.47
N ALA A 275 11.90 -15.65 -5.56
CA ALA A 275 12.20 -16.74 -4.65
C ALA A 275 11.01 -17.14 -3.75
N ALA A 276 10.18 -16.18 -3.33
CA ALA A 276 8.98 -16.46 -2.55
C ALA A 276 7.91 -17.18 -3.38
N PHE A 277 7.70 -16.76 -4.64
CA PHE A 277 6.73 -17.38 -5.54
C PHE A 277 7.19 -18.76 -6.00
N ASP A 278 8.47 -18.92 -6.35
CA ASP A 278 9.06 -20.21 -6.73
C ASP A 278 8.92 -21.24 -5.60
N LYS A 279 9.16 -20.83 -4.35
CA LYS A 279 8.99 -21.71 -3.18
C LYS A 279 7.55 -22.21 -3.05
N GLU A 280 6.57 -21.36 -3.31
CA GLU A 280 5.16 -21.73 -3.26
C GLU A 280 4.78 -22.64 -4.43
N ILE A 281 5.27 -22.38 -5.65
CA ILE A 281 5.09 -23.27 -6.81
C ILE A 281 5.64 -24.67 -6.49
N GLU A 282 6.85 -24.76 -5.94
CA GLU A 282 7.45 -26.04 -5.56
C GLU A 282 6.66 -26.78 -4.47
N ARG A 283 6.06 -26.04 -3.52
CA ARG A 283 5.17 -26.62 -2.51
C ARG A 283 4.00 -27.37 -3.15
N TYR A 284 3.35 -26.79 -4.16
CA TYR A 284 2.23 -27.44 -4.85
C TYR A 284 2.66 -28.61 -5.72
N LYS A 285 3.81 -28.52 -6.40
CA LYS A 285 4.38 -29.68 -7.12
C LYS A 285 4.57 -30.88 -6.20
N GLN A 286 5.18 -30.66 -5.03
CA GLN A 286 5.42 -31.71 -4.04
C GLN A 286 4.12 -32.26 -3.43
N GLN A 287 3.14 -31.39 -3.15
CA GLN A 287 1.85 -31.81 -2.60
C GLN A 287 1.09 -32.72 -3.57
N PHE A 288 1.10 -32.40 -4.86
CA PHE A 288 0.45 -33.23 -5.87
C PHE A 288 1.15 -34.60 -6.02
N GLN A 289 2.49 -34.62 -6.05
CA GLN A 289 3.24 -35.87 -6.14
C GLN A 289 2.91 -36.82 -4.98
N LYS A 290 2.86 -36.32 -3.74
CA LYS A 290 2.46 -37.11 -2.56
C LYS A 290 1.06 -37.71 -2.68
N ILE A 291 0.09 -36.94 -3.19
CA ILE A 291 -1.28 -37.43 -3.40
C ILE A 291 -1.29 -38.55 -4.45
N LYS A 292 -0.52 -38.41 -5.52
CA LYS A 292 -0.39 -39.44 -6.56
C LYS A 292 0.22 -40.72 -6.00
N ASP A 293 1.31 -40.62 -5.25
CA ASP A 293 2.01 -41.76 -4.66
C ASP A 293 1.10 -42.51 -3.65
N SER A 294 0.32 -41.79 -2.83
CA SER A 294 -0.63 -42.39 -1.86
C SER A 294 -1.85 -43.09 -2.47
N LYS A 295 -2.14 -42.88 -3.77
CA LYS A 295 -3.23 -43.56 -4.48
C LYS A 295 -2.75 -44.84 -5.19
N HIS A 296 -1.44 -45.10 -5.17
CA HIS A 296 -0.81 -46.26 -5.77
C HIS A 296 -0.26 -47.26 -4.72
N GLU A 297 -0.47 -46.98 -3.43
CA GLU A 297 -0.34 -47.92 -2.30
C GLU A 297 -1.70 -48.51 -1.93
#